data_AF-A0A1W4XDM6-F1
#
_entry.id   AF-A0A1W4XDM6-F1
#
_cell.length_a   1.000
_cell.length_b   1.000
_cell.length_c   1.000
_cell.angle_alpha   90.00
_cell.angle_beta   90.00
_cell.angle_gamma   90.00
#
_symmetry.space_group_name_H-M   'P 1'
#
loop_
_entity.id
_entity.type
_entity.pdbx_description
1 polymer ?
#
loop_
_entity_poly.entity_id
_entity_poly.type
_entity_poly.pdbx_seq_one_letter_code
_entity_poly.pdbx_strand_id
1 'polypeptide(L)'
;MEQRNQEFKDLLHVVQVMRLVDGNTSKPQVFLIMWLLQSGNLGYDFNTQYHRDYGFINIVQSLMEYFHFTDDIDIYWIAKSLYGNIIKIETDFPKLLECTCTILEREDNALYKYLQGEGILNNLPLEKWYKSCLAGVLNDSALAKIWDKLCGGSNKILVFAVISLLINQKYRLLTCTTLNQALDYLKNISDDAADVIANQSIEMWQQNGSPLTVHDKPKP
;
A
#
# COMPACT_ATOMS: atom_id res chain seq x y z
N MET A 1 8.92 9.32 -24.33
CA MET A 1 9.25 10.10 -23.12
C MET A 1 8.80 11.54 -23.23
N GLU A 2 8.99 12.22 -24.37
CA GLU A 2 8.59 13.63 -24.57
C GLU A 2 7.11 13.90 -24.26
N GLN A 3 6.18 13.05 -24.71
CA GLN A 3 4.75 13.23 -24.43
C GLN A 3 4.44 13.21 -22.92
N ARG A 4 4.98 12.23 -22.18
CA ARG A 4 4.79 12.13 -20.72
C ARG A 4 5.39 13.32 -19.96
N ASN A 5 6.50 13.86 -20.47
CA ASN A 5 7.16 15.03 -19.92
C ASN A 5 6.31 16.29 -20.15
N GLN A 6 5.79 16.46 -21.37
CA GLN A 6 4.90 17.57 -21.70
C GLN A 6 3.60 17.51 -20.89
N GLU A 7 2.93 16.35 -20.85
CA GLU A 7 1.70 16.18 -20.06
C GLU A 7 1.92 16.47 -18.57
N PHE A 8 3.05 16.03 -18.00
CA PHE A 8 3.40 16.34 -16.61
C PHE A 8 3.55 17.85 -16.39
N LYS A 9 4.30 18.52 -17.27
CA LYS A 9 4.52 19.98 -17.19
C LYS A 9 3.22 20.76 -17.36
N ASP A 10 2.37 20.34 -18.29
CA ASP A 10 1.07 20.97 -18.52
C ASP A 10 0.16 20.82 -17.30
N LEU A 11 0.07 19.62 -16.71
CA LEU A 11 -0.70 19.39 -15.49
C LEU A 11 -0.17 20.24 -14.32
N LEU A 12 1.16 20.27 -14.13
CA LEU A 12 1.79 21.07 -13.07
C LEU A 12 1.50 22.57 -13.27
N HIS A 13 1.58 23.05 -14.52
CA HIS A 13 1.27 24.42 -14.85
C HIS A 13 -0.20 24.76 -14.56
N VAL A 14 -1.13 23.89 -14.94
CA VAL A 14 -2.57 24.11 -14.71
C VAL A 14 -2.88 24.20 -13.22
N VAL A 15 -2.35 23.31 -12.38
CA VAL A 15 -2.62 23.36 -10.93
C VAL A 15 -2.04 24.61 -10.27
N GLN A 16 -0.93 25.15 -10.79
CA GLN A 16 -0.33 26.41 -10.34
C GLN A 16 -1.16 27.62 -10.79
N VAL A 17 -1.57 27.68 -12.06
CA VAL A 17 -2.39 28.79 -12.61
C VAL A 17 -3.75 28.85 -11.92
N MET A 18 -4.35 27.70 -11.65
CA MET A 18 -5.60 27.59 -10.90
C MET A 18 -5.45 27.86 -9.39
N ARG A 19 -4.21 28.07 -8.91
CA ARG A 19 -3.88 28.30 -7.49
C ARG A 19 -4.38 27.18 -6.57
N LEU A 20 -4.35 25.95 -7.07
CA LEU A 20 -4.69 24.75 -6.30
C LEU A 20 -3.52 24.31 -5.40
N VAL A 21 -2.31 24.77 -5.72
CA VAL A 21 -1.08 24.48 -4.98
C VAL A 21 -0.32 25.78 -4.72
N ASP A 22 0.41 25.81 -3.62
CA ASP A 22 1.28 26.91 -3.20
C ASP A 22 2.65 26.41 -2.74
N GLY A 23 3.51 27.31 -2.26
CA GLY A 23 4.85 26.96 -1.76
C GLY A 23 4.85 26.10 -0.49
N ASN A 24 3.72 25.94 0.18
CA ASN A 24 3.57 25.11 1.39
C ASN A 24 3.03 23.71 1.07
N THR A 25 2.52 23.50 -0.15
CA THR A 25 1.96 22.23 -0.59
C THR A 25 3.08 21.23 -0.84
N SER A 26 3.04 20.07 -0.18
CA SER A 26 4.10 19.06 -0.34
C SER A 26 4.05 18.45 -1.74
N LYS A 27 5.20 18.00 -2.27
CA LYS A 27 5.24 17.36 -3.60
C LYS A 27 4.25 16.18 -3.75
N PRO A 28 4.11 15.25 -2.76
CA PRO A 28 3.08 14.22 -2.82
C PRO A 28 1.66 14.77 -2.97
N GLN A 29 1.32 15.87 -2.29
CA GLN A 29 0.03 16.54 -2.41
C GLN A 29 -0.16 17.20 -3.79
N VAL A 30 0.89 17.83 -4.33
CA VAL A 30 0.87 18.38 -5.69
C VAL A 30 0.56 17.27 -6.71
N PHE A 31 1.24 16.13 -6.61
CA PHE A 31 1.02 15.00 -7.52
C PHE A 31 -0.38 14.41 -7.39
N LEU A 32 -0.93 14.36 -6.18
CA LEU A 32 -2.30 13.93 -5.96
C LEU A 32 -3.29 14.89 -6.66
N ILE A 33 -3.12 16.20 -6.50
CA ILE A 33 -3.98 17.19 -7.17
C ILE A 33 -3.89 17.05 -8.70
N MET A 34 -2.68 16.88 -9.24
CA MET A 34 -2.48 16.63 -10.68
C MET A 34 -3.23 15.38 -11.14
N TRP A 35 -3.16 14.29 -10.39
CA TRP A 35 -3.86 13.05 -10.70
C TRP A 35 -5.39 13.19 -10.60
N LEU A 36 -5.90 13.88 -9.58
CA LEU A 36 -7.33 14.15 -9.40
C LEU A 36 -7.88 15.02 -10.52
N LEU A 37 -7.14 16.05 -10.93
CA LEU A 37 -7.48 16.90 -12.07
C LEU A 37 -7.54 16.07 -13.35
N GLN A 38 -6.51 15.27 -13.62
CA GLN A 38 -6.44 14.45 -14.83
C GLN A 38 -7.52 13.36 -14.89
N SER A 39 -7.90 12.80 -13.74
CA SER A 39 -8.94 11.76 -13.64
C SER A 39 -10.35 12.32 -13.58
N GLY A 40 -10.54 13.65 -13.58
CA GLY A 40 -11.84 14.30 -13.47
C GLY A 40 -12.49 14.19 -12.10
N ASN A 41 -11.72 13.86 -11.05
CA ASN A 41 -12.18 13.63 -9.68
C ASN A 41 -11.78 14.75 -8.72
N LEU A 42 -11.31 15.89 -9.25
CA LEU A 42 -10.97 17.06 -8.43
C LEU A 42 -12.24 17.67 -7.84
N GLY A 43 -12.28 17.78 -6.51
CA GLY A 43 -13.36 18.38 -5.76
C GLY A 43 -12.94 19.73 -5.19
N TYR A 44 -13.85 20.36 -4.44
CA TYR A 44 -13.62 21.67 -3.83
C TYR A 44 -12.91 21.59 -2.47
N ASP A 45 -13.09 20.49 -1.73
CA ASP A 45 -12.51 20.30 -0.39
C ASP A 45 -11.27 19.40 -0.45
N PHE A 46 -10.09 20.01 -0.57
CA PHE A 46 -8.83 19.30 -0.64
C PHE A 46 -8.54 18.45 0.59
N ASN A 47 -8.96 18.86 1.80
CA ASN A 47 -8.69 18.08 3.00
C ASN A 47 -9.42 16.74 2.94
N THR A 48 -10.69 16.74 2.55
CA THR A 48 -11.45 15.50 2.34
C THR A 48 -10.80 14.63 1.25
N GLN A 49 -10.29 15.24 0.18
CA GLN A 49 -9.61 14.49 -0.89
C GLN A 49 -8.28 13.89 -0.44
N TYR A 50 -7.47 14.62 0.33
CA TYR A 50 -6.24 14.11 0.93
C TYR A 50 -6.53 12.94 1.86
N HIS A 51 -7.59 13.01 2.66
CA HIS A 51 -8.00 11.91 3.52
C HIS A 51 -8.57 10.71 2.76
N ARG A 52 -9.23 10.92 1.62
CA ARG A 52 -9.78 9.84 0.79
C ARG A 52 -8.68 9.12 -0.01
N ASP A 53 -7.74 9.90 -0.54
CA ASP A 53 -6.71 9.45 -1.48
C ASP A 53 -5.30 9.45 -0.88
N TYR A 54 -5.19 9.39 0.46
CA TYR A 54 -3.90 9.32 1.18
C TYR A 54 -3.04 8.13 0.73
N GLY A 55 -3.64 7.05 0.19
CA GLY A 55 -2.90 5.93 -0.37
C GLY A 55 -1.96 6.37 -1.49
N PHE A 56 -2.41 7.30 -2.35
CA PHE A 56 -1.57 7.90 -3.39
C PHE A 56 -0.43 8.70 -2.78
N ILE A 57 -0.71 9.53 -1.76
CA ILE A 57 0.30 10.34 -1.06
C ILE A 57 1.39 9.46 -0.49
N ASN A 58 1.02 8.39 0.24
CA ASN A 58 1.97 7.47 0.84
C ASN A 58 2.80 6.75 -0.24
N ILE A 59 2.18 6.34 -1.35
CA ILE A 59 2.92 5.72 -2.48
C ILE A 59 3.96 6.70 -3.05
N VAL A 60 3.58 7.95 -3.30
CA VAL A 60 4.52 8.96 -3.82
C VAL A 60 5.65 9.21 -2.83
N GLN A 61 5.33 9.34 -1.54
CA GLN A 61 6.32 9.51 -0.47
C GLN A 61 7.35 8.37 -0.50
N SER A 62 6.89 7.11 -0.49
CA SER A 62 7.78 5.94 -0.53
C SER A 62 8.58 5.84 -1.83
N LEU A 63 8.00 6.21 -2.98
CA LEU A 63 8.74 6.26 -4.25
C LEU A 63 9.83 7.33 -4.24
N MET A 64 9.58 8.50 -3.65
CA MET A 64 10.58 9.56 -3.51
C MET A 64 11.72 9.15 -2.60
N GLU A 65 11.41 8.46 -1.50
CA GLU A 65 12.40 7.98 -0.54
C GLU A 65 13.27 6.85 -1.15
N TYR A 66 12.65 5.88 -1.83
CA TYR A 66 13.38 4.80 -2.52
C TYR A 66 14.20 5.29 -3.71
N PHE A 67 13.58 6.09 -4.60
CA PHE A 67 14.17 6.59 -5.83
C PHE A 67 14.65 8.04 -5.71
N HIS A 68 15.40 8.35 -4.65
CA HIS A 68 15.91 9.70 -4.38
C HIS A 68 16.70 10.37 -5.52
N PHE A 69 17.17 9.62 -6.53
CA PHE A 69 17.86 10.14 -7.72
C PHE A 69 17.01 10.18 -9.00
N THR A 70 15.73 9.79 -8.94
CA THR A 70 14.84 9.73 -10.10
C THR A 70 14.08 11.05 -10.25
N ASP A 71 13.79 11.44 -11.50
CA ASP A 71 13.03 12.65 -11.80
C ASP A 71 11.58 12.55 -11.31
N ASP A 72 11.03 13.68 -10.89
CA ASP A 72 9.66 13.87 -10.40
C ASP A 72 8.62 13.32 -11.41
N ILE A 73 8.95 13.41 -12.70
CA ILE A 73 8.14 12.91 -13.81
C ILE A 73 7.94 11.40 -13.71
N ASP A 74 9.02 10.64 -13.53
CA ASP A 74 8.95 9.18 -13.46
C ASP A 74 8.23 8.74 -12.19
N ILE A 75 8.49 9.41 -11.06
CA ILE A 75 7.80 9.16 -9.79
C ILE A 75 6.29 9.35 -9.95
N TYR A 76 5.86 10.46 -10.56
CA TYR A 76 4.44 10.72 -10.82
C TYR A 76 3.81 9.63 -11.69
N TRP A 77 4.47 9.24 -12.78
CA TRP A 77 3.91 8.24 -13.70
C TRP A 77 3.85 6.84 -13.08
N ILE A 78 4.84 6.47 -12.27
CA ILE A 78 4.84 5.20 -11.52
C ILE A 78 3.71 5.23 -10.48
N ALA A 79 3.65 6.27 -9.65
CA ALA A 79 2.61 6.41 -8.61
C ALA A 79 1.20 6.39 -9.19
N LYS A 80 0.97 7.15 -10.28
CA LYS A 80 -0.30 7.17 -11.02
C LYS A 80 -0.69 5.78 -11.53
N SER A 81 0.27 5.04 -12.08
CA SER A 81 0.00 3.71 -12.63
C SER A 81 -0.30 2.71 -11.52
N LEU A 82 0.48 2.73 -10.44
CA LEU A 82 0.32 1.86 -9.29
C LEU A 82 -1.02 2.10 -8.58
N TYR A 83 -1.28 3.35 -8.17
CA TYR A 83 -2.52 3.71 -7.49
C TYR A 83 -3.75 3.53 -8.40
N GLY A 84 -3.62 3.80 -9.70
CA GLY A 84 -4.67 3.53 -10.67
C GLY A 84 -5.05 2.05 -10.74
N ASN A 85 -4.11 1.13 -10.53
CA ASN A 85 -4.43 -0.30 -10.42
C ASN A 85 -5.10 -0.64 -9.09
N ILE A 86 -4.70 0.00 -8.00
CA ILE A 86 -5.36 -0.17 -6.69
C ILE A 86 -6.83 0.24 -6.71
N ILE A 87 -7.15 1.37 -7.33
CA ILE A 87 -8.54 1.81 -7.46
C ILE A 87 -9.39 0.78 -8.21
N LYS A 88 -8.83 0.14 -9.24
CA LYS A 88 -9.56 -0.90 -10.01
C LYS A 88 -9.89 -2.13 -9.16
N ILE A 89 -9.10 -2.42 -8.14
CA ILE A 89 -9.28 -3.59 -7.27
C ILE A 89 -9.90 -3.23 -5.90
N GLU A 90 -10.24 -1.97 -5.67
CA GLU A 90 -10.85 -1.50 -4.41
C GLU A 90 -12.16 -2.25 -4.12
N THR A 91 -12.91 -2.61 -5.16
CA THR A 91 -14.13 -3.45 -5.03
C THR A 91 -13.85 -4.87 -4.53
N ASP A 92 -12.61 -5.35 -4.65
CA ASP A 92 -12.18 -6.67 -4.18
C ASP A 92 -11.54 -6.63 -2.79
N PHE A 93 -11.43 -5.45 -2.15
CA PHE A 93 -10.87 -5.32 -0.80
C PHE A 93 -11.56 -6.23 0.22
N PRO A 94 -12.90 -6.36 0.26
CA PRO A 94 -13.56 -7.31 1.17
C PRO A 94 -13.06 -8.75 1.00
N LYS A 95 -12.78 -9.18 -0.24
CA LYS A 95 -12.24 -10.52 -0.52
C LYS A 95 -10.76 -10.63 -0.14
N LEU A 96 -9.98 -9.56 -0.30
CA LEU A 96 -8.60 -9.52 0.20
C LEU A 96 -8.58 -9.68 1.72
N LEU A 97 -9.46 -9.00 2.45
CA LEU A 97 -9.62 -9.13 3.90
C LEU A 97 -9.99 -10.55 4.32
N GLU A 98 -11.01 -11.13 3.68
CA GLU A 98 -11.41 -12.52 3.93
C GLU A 98 -10.23 -13.48 3.68
N CYS A 99 -9.53 -13.28 2.57
CA CYS A 99 -8.35 -14.08 2.22
C CYS A 99 -7.23 -13.94 3.25
N THR A 100 -7.01 -12.74 3.81
CA THR A 100 -6.05 -12.53 4.92
C THR A 100 -6.41 -13.36 6.12
N CYS A 101 -7.68 -13.32 6.55
CA CYS A 101 -8.14 -14.10 7.69
C CYS A 101 -7.99 -15.60 7.44
N THR A 102 -8.43 -16.09 6.28
CA THR A 102 -8.33 -17.52 5.93
C THR A 102 -6.90 -18.01 5.89
N ILE A 103 -6.00 -17.27 5.24
CA ILE A 103 -4.60 -17.70 5.15
C ILE A 103 -3.92 -17.55 6.52
N LEU A 104 -4.16 -16.48 7.28
CA LEU A 104 -3.61 -16.34 8.63
C LEU A 104 -4.07 -17.48 9.55
N GLU A 105 -5.36 -17.86 9.49
CA GLU A 105 -5.90 -18.99 10.25
C GLU A 105 -5.20 -20.31 9.91
N ARG A 106 -4.84 -20.50 8.64
CA ARG A 106 -4.14 -21.69 8.13
C ARG A 106 -2.67 -21.70 8.51
N GLU A 107 -1.97 -20.58 8.34
CA GLU A 107 -0.52 -20.46 8.59
C GLU A 107 -0.20 -20.38 10.09
N ASP A 108 -1.01 -19.67 10.89
CA ASP A 108 -0.83 -19.54 12.33
C ASP A 108 -2.16 -19.41 13.08
N ASN A 109 -2.81 -20.57 13.29
CA ASN A 109 -4.10 -20.65 13.96
C ASN A 109 -4.10 -20.06 15.39
N ALA A 110 -2.97 -20.14 16.10
CA ALA A 110 -2.85 -19.61 17.45
C ALA A 110 -2.85 -18.08 17.46
N LEU A 111 -2.06 -17.45 16.56
CA LEU A 111 -2.06 -16.00 16.39
C LEU A 111 -3.42 -15.49 15.90
N TYR A 112 -4.02 -16.17 14.91
CA TYR A 112 -5.34 -15.83 14.40
C TYR A 112 -6.39 -15.80 15.52
N LYS A 113 -6.52 -16.90 16.28
CA LYS A 113 -7.51 -17.00 17.37
C LYS A 113 -7.30 -15.94 18.44
N TYR A 114 -6.05 -15.64 18.79
CA TYR A 114 -5.74 -14.61 19.77
C TYR A 114 -6.18 -13.22 19.27
N LEU A 115 -5.73 -12.82 18.08
CA LEU A 115 -6.07 -11.51 17.52
C LEU A 115 -7.58 -11.36 17.26
N GLN A 116 -8.27 -12.43 16.88
CA GLN A 116 -9.71 -12.44 16.72
C GLN A 116 -10.44 -12.33 18.07
N GLY A 117 -9.97 -13.07 19.08
CA GLY A 117 -10.53 -13.06 20.43
C GLY A 117 -10.42 -11.71 21.14
N GLU A 118 -9.28 -11.03 20.97
CA GLU A 118 -9.05 -9.67 21.48
C GLU A 118 -9.70 -8.58 20.60
N GLY A 119 -10.37 -8.96 19.51
CA GLY A 119 -10.97 -8.03 18.55
C GLY A 119 -9.96 -7.16 17.80
N ILE A 120 -8.66 -7.44 17.91
CA ILE A 120 -7.59 -6.67 17.25
C ILE A 120 -7.69 -6.88 15.73
N LEU A 121 -7.84 -8.12 15.27
CA LEU A 121 -7.81 -8.45 13.84
C LEU A 121 -8.88 -7.69 13.04
N ASN A 122 -10.11 -7.65 13.55
CA ASN A 122 -11.24 -6.96 12.90
C ASN A 122 -11.08 -5.43 12.86
N ASN A 123 -10.24 -4.87 13.72
CA ASN A 123 -10.03 -3.42 13.83
C ASN A 123 -8.70 -2.96 13.23
N LEU A 124 -7.89 -3.87 12.69
CA LEU A 124 -6.69 -3.48 11.94
C LEU A 124 -7.09 -2.68 10.69
N PRO A 125 -6.36 -1.62 10.34
CA PRO A 125 -6.65 -0.79 9.18
C PRO A 125 -6.17 -1.46 7.88
N LEU A 126 -6.56 -2.72 7.66
CA LEU A 126 -6.10 -3.54 6.53
C LEU A 126 -6.49 -2.95 5.18
N GLU A 127 -7.72 -2.44 5.04
CA GLU A 127 -8.11 -1.70 3.83
C GLU A 127 -7.19 -0.51 3.57
N LYS A 128 -6.75 0.14 4.65
CA LYS A 128 -5.84 1.27 4.51
C LYS A 128 -4.47 0.85 3.97
N TRP A 129 -3.97 -0.26 4.48
CA TRP A 129 -2.73 -0.85 4.01
C TRP A 129 -2.82 -1.32 2.56
N TYR A 130 -3.96 -1.88 2.14
CA TYR A 130 -4.16 -2.22 0.73
C TYR A 130 -4.25 -0.99 -0.16
N LYS A 131 -4.94 0.06 0.27
CA LYS A 131 -5.05 1.31 -0.47
C LYS A 131 -3.71 2.02 -0.66
N SER A 132 -2.80 1.89 0.30
CA SER A 132 -1.43 2.45 0.20
C SER A 132 -0.39 1.45 -0.30
N CYS A 133 -0.76 0.23 -0.70
CA CYS A 133 0.20 -0.84 -1.04
C CYS A 133 1.26 -1.08 0.04
N LEU A 134 0.88 -0.96 1.32
CA LEU A 134 1.74 -0.99 2.51
C LEU A 134 2.76 0.17 2.63
N ALA A 135 2.66 1.20 1.78
CA ALA A 135 3.41 2.43 1.96
C ALA A 135 3.10 3.08 3.32
N GLY A 136 4.15 3.42 4.05
CA GLY A 136 4.08 3.89 5.45
C GLY A 136 3.92 2.79 6.51
N VAL A 137 4.00 1.51 6.11
CA VAL A 137 3.98 0.35 7.03
C VAL A 137 5.31 -0.39 6.97
N LEU A 138 5.78 -0.73 5.77
CA LEU A 138 7.11 -1.30 5.54
C LEU A 138 8.05 -0.20 5.03
N ASN A 139 9.36 -0.40 5.25
CA ASN A 139 10.36 0.48 4.65
C ASN A 139 10.40 0.34 3.12
N ASP A 140 10.94 1.35 2.43
CA ASP A 140 10.76 1.43 0.98
C ASP A 140 11.56 0.36 0.22
N SER A 141 12.67 -0.13 0.78
CA SER A 141 13.44 -1.23 0.18
C SER A 141 12.68 -2.55 0.20
N ALA A 142 11.99 -2.86 1.30
CA ALA A 142 11.10 -4.01 1.38
C ALA A 142 9.88 -3.83 0.46
N LEU A 143 9.30 -2.61 0.42
CA LEU A 143 8.18 -2.30 -0.46
C LEU A 143 8.52 -2.50 -1.93
N ALA A 144 9.71 -2.10 -2.38
CA ALA A 144 10.12 -2.28 -3.78
C ALA A 144 10.02 -3.76 -4.23
N LYS A 145 10.37 -4.72 -3.36
CA LYS A 145 10.25 -6.16 -3.64
C LYS A 145 8.78 -6.61 -3.75
N ILE A 146 7.91 -6.08 -2.90
CA ILE A 146 6.46 -6.35 -2.95
C ILE A 146 5.84 -5.72 -4.20
N TRP A 147 6.22 -4.48 -4.51
CA TRP A 147 5.74 -3.73 -5.66
C TRP A 147 6.18 -4.32 -6.99
N ASP A 148 7.34 -4.99 -7.06
CA ASP A 148 7.72 -5.78 -8.24
C ASP A 148 6.65 -6.82 -8.60
N LYS A 149 6.12 -7.54 -7.60
CA LYS A 149 5.06 -8.55 -7.82
C LYS A 149 3.71 -7.92 -8.11
N LEU A 150 3.42 -6.79 -7.46
CA LEU A 150 2.20 -6.02 -7.71
C LEU A 150 2.17 -5.45 -9.13
N CYS A 151 3.28 -4.90 -9.60
CA CYS A 151 3.48 -4.45 -10.99
C CYS A 151 3.41 -5.62 -11.98
N GLY A 152 3.84 -6.81 -11.58
CA GLY A 152 3.63 -8.07 -12.30
C GLY A 152 2.17 -8.54 -12.37
N GLY A 153 1.23 -7.79 -11.78
CA GLY A 153 -0.22 -8.07 -11.80
C GLY A 153 -0.72 -8.86 -10.60
N SER A 154 0.14 -9.20 -9.63
CA SER A 154 -0.26 -9.92 -8.43
C SER A 154 -0.74 -8.97 -7.33
N ASN A 155 -2.05 -8.81 -7.21
CA ASN A 155 -2.64 -8.05 -6.11
C ASN A 155 -2.65 -8.86 -4.81
N LYS A 156 -2.67 -10.19 -4.92
CA LYS A 156 -2.70 -11.11 -3.77
C LYS A 156 -1.38 -11.11 -2.99
N ILE A 157 -0.27 -10.62 -3.57
CA ILE A 157 0.99 -10.41 -2.82
C ILE A 157 0.78 -9.54 -1.58
N LEU A 158 -0.15 -8.57 -1.63
CA LEU A 158 -0.45 -7.71 -0.49
C LEU A 158 -1.01 -8.51 0.70
N VAL A 159 -1.81 -9.56 0.44
CA VAL A 159 -2.30 -10.46 1.49
C VAL A 159 -1.16 -11.19 2.16
N PHE A 160 -0.23 -11.75 1.37
CA PHE A 160 0.94 -12.44 1.89
C PHE A 160 1.90 -11.48 2.64
N ALA A 161 1.99 -10.23 2.19
CA ALA A 161 2.72 -9.18 2.89
C ALA A 161 2.15 -8.87 4.27
N VAL A 162 0.83 -8.73 4.38
CA VAL A 162 0.15 -8.55 5.68
C VAL A 162 0.34 -9.77 6.59
N ILE A 163 0.26 -10.99 6.05
CA ILE A 163 0.39 -12.20 6.87
C ILE A 163 1.80 -12.39 7.38
N SER A 164 2.82 -12.23 6.53
CA SER A 164 4.22 -12.28 6.96
C SER A 164 4.52 -11.21 8.01
N LEU A 165 3.96 -10.00 7.85
CA LEU A 165 4.06 -8.92 8.82
C LEU A 165 3.49 -9.35 10.20
N LEU A 166 2.28 -9.91 10.23
CA LEU A 166 1.64 -10.36 11.47
C LEU A 166 2.40 -11.53 12.13
N ILE A 167 2.80 -12.54 11.34
CA ILE A 167 3.55 -13.71 11.83
C ILE A 167 4.91 -13.29 12.37
N ASN A 168 5.61 -12.38 11.69
CA ASN A 168 6.92 -11.88 12.13
C ASN A 168 6.81 -11.16 13.49
N GLN A 169 5.72 -10.44 13.72
CA GLN A 169 5.47 -9.74 14.99
C GLN A 169 4.69 -10.59 16.02
N LYS A 170 4.47 -11.89 15.76
CA LYS A 170 3.63 -12.80 16.58
C LYS A 170 3.85 -12.64 18.08
N TYR A 171 5.08 -12.78 18.56
CA TYR A 171 5.35 -12.78 20.00
C TYR A 171 5.01 -11.46 20.67
N ARG A 172 5.16 -10.32 19.96
CA ARG A 172 4.74 -9.01 20.46
C ARG A 172 3.23 -8.88 20.40
N LEU A 173 2.61 -9.33 19.31
CA LEU A 173 1.16 -9.30 19.11
C LEU A 173 0.40 -10.14 20.14
N LEU A 174 0.94 -11.30 20.54
CA LEU A 174 0.37 -12.15 21.59
C LEU A 174 0.42 -11.55 23.00
N THR A 175 1.12 -10.42 23.18
CA THR A 175 1.11 -9.65 24.43
C THR A 175 0.21 -8.41 24.37
N CYS A 176 -0.34 -8.08 23.20
CA CYS A 176 -1.20 -6.91 23.02
C CYS A 176 -2.57 -7.15 23.61
N THR A 177 -3.02 -6.22 24.44
CA THR A 177 -4.40 -6.19 24.96
C THR A 177 -5.25 -5.12 24.29
N THR A 178 -4.65 -4.31 23.41
CA THR A 178 -5.33 -3.20 22.72
C THR A 178 -4.86 -3.08 21.28
N LEU A 179 -5.73 -2.54 20.43
CA LEU A 179 -5.41 -2.23 19.03
C LEU A 179 -4.21 -1.28 18.90
N ASN A 180 -4.13 -0.25 19.75
CA ASN A 180 -3.06 0.75 19.66
C ASN A 180 -1.68 0.14 19.90
N GLN A 181 -1.53 -0.75 20.89
CA GLN A 181 -0.28 -1.49 21.12
C GLN A 181 0.10 -2.33 19.90
N ALA A 182 -0.88 -3.02 19.30
CA ALA A 182 -0.63 -3.79 18.09
C ALA A 182 -0.16 -2.91 16.93
N LEU A 183 -0.81 -1.76 16.71
CA LEU A 183 -0.41 -0.81 15.66
C LEU A 183 0.98 -0.22 15.90
N ASP A 184 1.36 0.05 17.15
CA ASP A 184 2.68 0.57 17.49
C ASP A 184 3.77 -0.47 17.18
N TYR A 185 3.54 -1.75 17.47
CA TYR A 185 4.48 -2.81 17.10
C TYR A 185 4.58 -2.99 15.57
N LEU A 186 3.46 -2.88 14.86
CA LEU A 186 3.40 -3.08 13.42
C LEU A 186 3.99 -1.89 12.63
N LYS A 187 4.07 -0.70 13.24
CA LYS A 187 4.74 0.48 12.66
C LYS A 187 6.24 0.52 12.96
N ASN A 188 6.66 0.04 14.13
CA ASN A 188 8.05 0.14 14.59
C ASN A 188 8.85 -1.14 14.30
N ILE A 189 8.93 -1.47 13.02
CA ILE A 189 9.67 -2.64 12.53
C ILE A 189 11.05 -2.19 12.08
N SER A 190 12.09 -2.95 12.45
CA SER A 190 13.46 -2.66 12.01
C SER A 190 13.63 -2.96 10.52
N ASP A 191 14.62 -2.32 9.90
CA ASP A 191 14.86 -2.51 8.47
C ASP A 191 15.17 -3.96 8.10
N ASP A 192 15.95 -4.66 8.93
CA ASP A 192 16.25 -6.08 8.76
C ASP A 192 14.98 -6.94 8.82
N ALA A 193 14.05 -6.62 9.73
CA ALA A 193 12.81 -7.35 9.86
C ALA A 193 11.87 -7.08 8.68
N ALA A 194 11.84 -5.86 8.16
CA ALA A 194 11.07 -5.51 6.97
C ALA A 194 11.57 -6.29 5.73
N ASP A 195 12.90 -6.44 5.57
CA ASP A 195 13.46 -7.24 4.47
C ASP A 195 13.08 -8.72 4.58
N VAL A 196 13.17 -9.29 5.79
CA VAL A 196 12.74 -10.66 6.08
C VAL A 196 11.25 -10.83 5.76
N ILE A 197 10.40 -9.90 6.19
CA ILE A 197 8.96 -9.92 5.89
C ILE A 197 8.74 -9.95 4.38
N ALA A 198 9.39 -9.07 3.61
CA ALA A 198 9.21 -9.03 2.17
C ALA A 198 9.61 -10.33 1.47
N ASN A 199 10.74 -10.92 1.85
CA ASN A 199 11.19 -12.20 1.29
C ASN A 199 10.22 -13.33 1.66
N GLN A 200 9.78 -13.42 2.93
CA GLN A 200 8.81 -14.40 3.39
C GLN A 200 7.47 -14.28 2.65
N SER A 201 7.02 -13.06 2.36
CA SER A 201 5.78 -12.83 1.59
C SER A 201 5.87 -13.35 0.16
N ILE A 202 7.03 -13.17 -0.49
CA ILE A 202 7.27 -13.68 -1.83
C ILE A 202 7.34 -15.21 -1.82
N GLU A 203 8.03 -15.80 -0.84
CA GLU A 203 8.10 -17.27 -0.67
C GLU A 203 6.70 -17.86 -0.44
N MET A 204 5.93 -17.29 0.49
CA MET A 204 4.57 -17.74 0.78
C MET A 204 3.66 -17.60 -0.45
N TRP A 205 3.77 -16.50 -1.18
CA TRP A 205 3.05 -16.31 -2.44
C TRP A 205 3.41 -17.36 -3.50
N GLN A 206 4.69 -17.68 -3.65
CA GLN A 206 5.17 -18.71 -4.58
C GLN A 206 4.68 -20.11 -4.19
N GLN A 207 4.77 -20.48 -2.91
CA GLN A 207 4.28 -21.76 -2.39
C GLN A 207 2.77 -21.94 -2.60
N ASN A 208 2.01 -20.85 -2.63
CA ASN A 208 0.57 -20.86 -2.92
C ASN A 208 0.25 -20.83 -4.43
N GLY A 209 1.24 -21.08 -5.30
CA GLY A 209 1.05 -21.20 -6.74
C GLY A 209 1.22 -19.89 -7.53
N SER A 210 1.74 -18.84 -6.89
CA SER A 210 1.89 -17.49 -7.45
C SER A 210 0.57 -16.87 -7.96
N PRO A 211 -0.50 -16.87 -7.14
CA PRO A 211 -1.79 -16.34 -7.55
C PRO A 211 -1.71 -14.83 -7.81
N LEU A 212 -2.27 -14.38 -8.92
CA LEU A 212 -2.35 -12.98 -9.31
C LEU A 212 -3.51 -12.27 -8.58
N THR A 213 -4.68 -12.92 -8.55
CA THR A 213 -5.91 -12.33 -8.00
C THR A 213 -6.48 -13.16 -6.85
N VAL A 214 -7.38 -12.55 -6.07
CA VAL A 214 -8.16 -13.26 -5.04
C VAL A 214 -9.05 -14.37 -5.63
N HIS A 215 -9.34 -14.30 -6.93
CA HIS A 215 -10.15 -15.29 -7.65
C HIS A 215 -9.36 -16.51 -8.11
N ASP A 216 -8.03 -16.46 -8.04
CA ASP A 216 -7.19 -17.55 -8.51
C ASP A 216 -7.30 -18.73 -7.54
N LYS A 217 -7.65 -19.89 -8.10
CA LYS A 217 -7.69 -21.14 -7.35
C LYS A 217 -6.26 -21.61 -7.03
N PRO A 218 -6.04 -22.24 -5.87
CA PRO A 218 -4.79 -22.94 -5.60
C PRO A 218 -4.53 -23.94 -6.74
N LYS A 219 -3.31 -23.95 -7.28
CA LYS A 219 -2.92 -25.00 -8.22
C LYS A 219 -2.94 -26.35 -7.47
N PRO A 220 -3.50 -27.41 -8.07
CA PRO A 220 -3.52 -28.74 -7.47
C PRO A 220 -2.11 -29.32 -7.28
#